data_AF-A0A1M5AQ44-F1
#
_entry.id   AF-A0A1M5AQ44-F1
#
_cell.length_a   1.000
_cell.length_b   1.000
_cell.length_c   1.000
_cell.angle_alpha   90.00
_cell.angle_beta   90.00
_cell.angle_gamma   90.00
#
_symmetry.space_group_name_H-M   'P 1'
#
loop_
_entity.id
_entity.type
_entity.pdbx_description
1 polymer ?
#
loop_
_entity_poly.entity_id
_entity_poly.type
_entity_poly.pdbx_seq_one_letter_code
_entity_poly.pdbx_strand_id
1 'polypeptide(L)'
;MSNPAEPLPTMPQHADGAPSPGQVKKARMLVSMLGADFAKTSAHPFFKDLARTAIQPLDRKAAPPDMSKALATLVRRLAQPHRPRETLRNTKVQESTASEKTAAPVTGEPDIMAQHPALIAKHLIDLPTALQLDALRKLRGQTARQVAAYVAELKK
;
A
#
# COMPACT_ATOMS: atom_id res chain seq x y z
N MET A 1 -14.49 -35.81 -21.16
CA MET A 1 -14.01 -34.40 -21.09
C MET A 1 -13.46 -34.19 -19.69
N SER A 2 -12.18 -34.50 -19.50
CA SER A 2 -11.54 -34.50 -18.17
C SER A 2 -10.88 -33.14 -17.93
N ASN A 3 -11.31 -32.41 -16.90
CA ASN A 3 -10.63 -31.18 -16.46
C ASN A 3 -9.28 -31.55 -15.81
N PRO A 4 -8.15 -30.99 -16.25
CA PRO A 4 -6.92 -31.10 -15.48
C PRO A 4 -6.98 -30.15 -14.28
N ALA A 5 -6.62 -30.70 -13.12
CA ALA A 5 -6.57 -30.01 -11.83
C ALA A 5 -5.65 -28.78 -11.86
N GLU A 6 -6.09 -27.71 -11.20
CA GLU A 6 -5.27 -26.52 -10.93
C GLU A 6 -4.00 -26.89 -10.13
N PRO A 7 -2.84 -26.30 -10.44
CA PRO A 7 -1.62 -26.56 -9.70
C PRO A 7 -1.69 -25.94 -8.29
N LEU A 8 -1.34 -26.76 -7.29
CA LEU A 8 -1.17 -26.38 -5.89
C LEU A 8 -0.29 -25.11 -5.75
N PRO A 9 -0.56 -24.24 -4.76
CA PRO A 9 0.29 -23.09 -4.47
C PRO A 9 1.70 -23.59 -4.14
N THR A 10 2.66 -23.22 -4.97
CA THR A 10 4.08 -23.48 -4.78
C THR A 10 4.49 -23.02 -3.37
N MET A 11 4.77 -23.98 -2.50
CA MET A 11 5.43 -23.73 -1.22
C MET A 11 6.68 -22.87 -1.49
N PRO A 12 6.95 -21.81 -0.70
CA PRO A 12 8.21 -21.08 -0.83
C PRO A 12 9.34 -22.07 -0.56
N GLN A 13 10.02 -22.50 -1.63
CA GLN A 13 11.23 -23.30 -1.54
C GLN A 13 12.21 -22.50 -0.67
N HIS A 14 12.56 -23.08 0.47
CA HIS A 14 13.65 -22.60 1.30
C HIS A 14 14.91 -22.65 0.45
N ALA A 15 15.27 -21.52 -0.13
CA ALA A 15 16.58 -21.36 -0.72
C ALA A 15 17.57 -21.40 0.46
N ASP A 16 18.48 -22.38 0.45
CA ASP A 16 19.64 -22.51 1.35
C ASP A 16 20.65 -21.34 1.25
N GLY A 17 20.21 -20.20 0.72
CA GLY A 17 20.98 -18.97 0.63
C GLY A 17 20.71 -18.05 1.82
N ALA A 18 21.72 -17.24 2.17
CA ALA A 18 21.54 -16.17 3.15
C ALA A 18 20.35 -15.27 2.73
N PRO A 19 19.44 -14.92 3.66
CA PRO A 19 18.24 -14.17 3.31
C PRO A 19 18.61 -12.75 2.87
N SER A 20 17.95 -12.29 1.82
CA SER A 20 18.15 -10.95 1.29
C SER A 20 17.73 -9.87 2.30
N PRO A 21 18.28 -8.64 2.23
CA PRO A 21 17.89 -7.53 3.11
C PRO A 21 16.38 -7.22 3.05
N GLY A 22 15.77 -7.41 1.88
CA GLY A 22 14.32 -7.27 1.69
C GLY A 22 13.52 -8.33 2.44
N GLN A 23 13.99 -9.59 2.43
CA GLN A 23 13.38 -10.67 3.21
C GLN A 23 13.50 -10.44 4.71
N VAL A 24 14.66 -9.97 5.20
CA VAL A 24 14.80 -9.66 6.63
C VAL A 24 13.87 -8.53 7.06
N LYS A 25 13.69 -7.49 6.22
CA LYS A 25 12.72 -6.42 6.50
C LYS A 25 11.29 -6.96 6.57
N LYS A 26 10.90 -7.82 5.62
CA LYS A 26 9.59 -8.47 5.61
C LYS A 26 9.41 -9.37 6.84
N ALA A 27 10.42 -10.15 7.20
CA ALA A 27 10.42 -11.01 8.37
C ALA A 27 10.25 -10.20 9.66
N ARG A 28 11.03 -9.13 9.86
CA ARG A 28 10.86 -8.20 11.00
C ARG A 28 9.46 -7.60 11.06
N MET A 29 8.93 -7.16 9.92
CA MET A 29 7.58 -6.61 9.84
C MET A 29 6.54 -7.63 10.25
N LEU A 30 6.61 -8.85 9.71
CA LEU A 30 5.68 -9.93 10.04
C LEU A 30 5.79 -10.34 11.52
N VAL A 31 7.00 -10.45 12.07
CA VAL A 31 7.22 -10.71 13.51
C VAL A 31 6.67 -9.58 14.38
N SER A 32 6.76 -8.33 13.93
CA SER A 32 6.19 -7.18 14.67
C SER A 32 4.66 -7.20 14.69
N MET A 33 4.04 -7.58 13.57
CA MET A 33 2.58 -7.70 13.47
C MET A 33 2.04 -8.89 14.27
N LEU A 34 2.78 -10.00 14.28
CA LEU A 34 2.37 -11.24 14.91
C LEU A 34 2.69 -11.27 16.42
N GLY A 35 3.58 -10.38 16.87
CA GLY A 35 4.15 -10.40 18.21
C GLY A 35 5.44 -11.21 18.25
N ALA A 36 6.49 -10.60 18.81
CA ALA A 36 7.81 -11.22 18.90
C ALA A 36 7.80 -12.54 19.69
N ASP A 37 6.89 -12.67 20.66
CA ASP A 37 6.77 -13.84 21.52
C ASP A 37 6.02 -14.98 20.84
N PHE A 38 5.06 -14.68 19.96
CA PHE A 38 4.36 -15.69 19.17
C PHE A 38 5.31 -16.35 18.17
N ALA A 39 6.08 -15.56 17.43
CA ALA A 39 6.99 -16.11 16.42
C ALA A 39 8.05 -17.05 17.03
N LYS A 40 8.53 -16.75 18.25
CA LYS A 40 9.52 -17.57 18.97
C LYS A 40 8.94 -18.85 19.57
N THR A 41 7.72 -18.79 20.11
CA THR A 41 7.09 -19.92 20.83
C THR A 41 6.24 -20.81 19.93
N SER A 42 5.96 -20.36 18.71
CA SER A 42 5.19 -21.15 17.74
C SER A 42 5.81 -22.53 17.48
N ALA A 43 4.93 -23.54 17.39
CA ALA A 43 5.32 -24.90 17.04
C ALA A 43 5.68 -25.03 15.54
N HIS A 44 5.25 -24.09 14.71
CA HIS A 44 5.36 -24.17 13.26
C HIS A 44 6.76 -23.77 12.75
N PRO A 45 7.40 -24.55 11.87
CA PRO A 45 8.76 -24.31 11.39
C PRO A 45 8.91 -22.94 10.69
N PHE A 46 7.92 -22.55 9.87
CA PHE A 46 7.91 -21.23 9.21
C PHE A 46 8.15 -20.05 10.18
N PHE A 47 7.44 -20.01 11.31
CA PHE A 47 7.53 -18.89 12.24
C PHE A 47 8.85 -18.91 13.04
N LYS A 48 9.42 -20.09 13.29
CA LYS A 48 10.77 -20.22 13.86
C LYS A 48 11.82 -19.63 12.91
N ASP A 49 11.72 -19.93 11.62
CA ASP A 49 12.61 -19.37 10.62
C ASP A 49 12.36 -17.87 10.39
N LEU A 50 11.11 -17.44 10.48
CA LEU A 50 10.74 -16.03 10.45
C LEU A 50 11.35 -15.25 11.63
N ALA A 51 11.29 -15.81 12.84
CA ALA A 51 11.91 -15.23 14.02
C ALA A 51 13.44 -15.16 13.88
N ARG A 52 14.06 -16.21 13.36
CA ARG A 52 15.52 -16.26 13.09
C ARG A 52 15.94 -15.21 12.06
N THR A 53 15.26 -15.17 10.92
CA THR A 53 15.56 -14.22 9.85
C THR A 53 15.34 -12.78 10.32
N ALA A 54 14.32 -12.50 11.12
CA ALA A 54 14.05 -11.16 11.64
C ALA A 54 15.19 -10.60 12.52
N ILE A 55 15.94 -11.43 13.24
CA ILE A 55 17.01 -10.96 14.14
C ILE A 55 18.30 -10.64 13.36
N GLN A 56 18.43 -11.11 12.13
CA GLN A 56 19.64 -10.93 11.34
C GLN A 56 19.96 -9.44 11.12
N PRO A 57 21.21 -9.00 11.33
CA PRO A 57 21.58 -7.61 11.12
C PRO A 57 21.37 -7.22 9.65
N LEU A 58 20.55 -6.20 9.40
CA LEU A 58 20.57 -5.53 8.10
C LEU A 58 21.84 -4.69 8.07
N ASP A 59 22.80 -5.05 7.24
CA ASP A 59 23.89 -4.16 6.85
C ASP A 59 23.30 -2.98 6.05
N ARG A 60 22.78 -1.99 6.78
CA ARG A 60 22.42 -0.68 6.25
C ARG A 60 23.61 0.25 6.47
N LYS A 61 24.61 0.15 5.61
CA LYS A 61 25.55 1.26 5.40
C LYS A 61 24.91 2.31 4.50
N ALA A 62 23.78 2.89 4.94
CA ALA A 62 23.35 4.15 4.37
C ALA A 62 24.18 5.22 5.09
N ALA A 63 25.13 5.83 4.37
CA ALA A 63 25.87 6.97 4.89
C ALA A 63 24.85 8.00 5.41
N PRO A 64 25.05 8.57 6.60
CA PRO A 64 24.15 9.58 7.13
C PRO A 64 24.00 10.71 6.11
N PRO A 65 22.78 11.24 5.88
CA PRO A 65 22.58 12.31 4.93
C PRO A 65 23.42 13.52 5.34
N ASP A 66 24.29 13.96 4.42
CA ASP A 66 25.16 15.12 4.64
C ASP A 66 24.31 16.40 4.62
N MET A 67 23.96 16.88 5.81
CA MET A 67 23.16 18.08 6.03
C MET A 67 23.76 19.31 5.33
N SER A 68 25.09 19.36 5.19
CA SER A 68 25.81 20.44 4.50
C SER A 68 25.46 20.49 3.01
N LYS A 69 25.35 19.33 2.35
CA LYS A 69 24.93 19.24 0.94
C LYS A 69 23.46 19.61 0.75
N ALA A 70 22.58 19.24 1.68
CA ALA A 70 21.17 19.61 1.63
C ALA A 70 21.00 21.14 1.73
N LEU A 71 21.69 21.78 2.68
CA LEU A 71 21.69 23.23 2.86
C LEU A 71 22.30 23.94 1.65
N ALA A 72 23.45 23.48 1.13
CA ALA A 72 24.05 24.04 -0.08
C ALA A 72 23.11 23.97 -1.30
N THR A 73 22.32 22.89 -1.43
CA THR A 73 21.34 22.74 -2.50
C THR A 73 20.16 23.72 -2.35
N LEU A 74 19.70 23.94 -1.12
CA LEU A 74 18.63 24.90 -0.83
C LEU A 74 19.08 26.34 -1.09
N VAL A 75 20.26 26.73 -0.61
CA VAL A 75 20.84 28.06 -0.86
C VAL A 75 21.05 28.29 -2.36
N ARG A 76 21.56 27.27 -3.08
CA ARG A 76 21.71 27.35 -4.54
C ARG A 76 20.37 27.53 -5.27
N ARG A 77 19.30 26.85 -4.81
CA ARG A 77 17.95 27.02 -5.39
C ARG A 77 17.34 28.38 -5.10
N LEU A 78 17.57 28.94 -3.91
CA LEU A 78 17.13 30.28 -3.55
C LEU A 78 17.88 31.37 -4.31
N ALA A 79 19.18 31.17 -4.56
CA ALA A 79 20.01 32.09 -5.34
C ALA A 79 19.72 32.08 -6.85
N GLN A 80 18.93 31.11 -7.35
CA GLN A 80 18.52 31.06 -8.75
C GLN A 80 17.13 31.68 -8.89
N PRO A 81 17.00 32.89 -9.48
CA PRO A 81 15.69 33.44 -9.79
C PRO A 81 15.00 32.49 -10.77
N HIS A 82 13.80 32.09 -10.36
CA HIS A 82 12.93 31.07 -10.94
C HIS A 82 12.97 31.06 -12.48
N ARG A 83 13.84 30.25 -13.10
CA ARG A 83 13.59 29.81 -14.47
C ARG A 83 12.51 28.72 -14.37
N PRO A 84 11.44 28.79 -15.18
CA PRO A 84 10.46 27.72 -15.23
C PRO A 84 11.21 26.43 -15.57
N ARG A 85 11.05 25.45 -14.70
CA ARG A 85 11.62 24.12 -14.80
C ARG A 85 11.03 23.48 -16.06
N GLU A 86 11.72 23.63 -17.18
CA GLU A 86 11.44 22.82 -18.35
C GLU A 86 11.52 21.35 -17.91
N THR A 87 10.38 20.71 -18.05
CA THR A 87 10.18 19.30 -17.79
C THR A 87 11.06 18.53 -18.76
N LEU A 88 12.22 18.09 -18.29
CA LEU A 88 12.97 17.02 -18.93
C LEU A 88 12.11 15.75 -18.88
N ARG A 89 11.27 15.63 -19.92
CA ARG A 89 10.65 14.41 -20.40
C ARG A 89 11.79 13.42 -20.67
N ASN A 90 11.95 12.45 -19.78
CA ASN A 90 12.42 11.13 -20.20
C ASN A 90 11.28 10.15 -19.94
N THR A 91 10.41 10.12 -20.94
CA THR A 91 9.44 9.10 -21.25
C THR A 91 10.11 7.74 -21.37
N LYS A 92 9.84 6.85 -20.42
CA LYS A 92 9.65 5.43 -20.74
C LYS A 92 8.42 4.93 -19.99
N VAL A 93 7.28 5.49 -20.39
CA VAL A 93 5.95 4.91 -20.14
C VAL A 93 5.60 4.19 -21.44
N GLN A 94 5.68 2.85 -21.40
CA GLN A 94 4.92 2.02 -22.32
C GLN A 94 3.48 2.00 -21.79
N GLU A 95 2.66 2.84 -22.43
CA GLU A 95 1.41 2.42 -23.04
C GLU A 95 0.42 1.63 -22.17
N SER A 96 -0.57 2.33 -21.63
CA SER A 96 -1.92 1.79 -21.43
C SER A 96 -2.92 2.95 -21.43
N THR A 97 -3.46 3.18 -22.64
CA THR A 97 -4.85 3.52 -22.94
C THR A 97 -5.53 4.73 -22.25
N ALA A 98 -5.87 5.67 -23.14
CA ALA A 98 -7.17 6.32 -23.27
C ALA A 98 -7.49 7.57 -22.42
N SER A 99 -7.32 8.70 -23.11
CA SER A 99 -8.30 9.77 -23.30
C SER A 99 -8.61 10.70 -22.12
N GLU A 100 -8.09 11.91 -22.27
CA GLU A 100 -8.61 13.15 -21.70
C GLU A 100 -10.13 13.30 -21.84
N LYS A 101 -10.76 13.90 -20.83
CA LYS A 101 -11.62 15.07 -21.06
C LYS A 101 -11.89 15.88 -19.78
N THR A 102 -11.48 17.15 -19.87
CA THR A 102 -12.15 18.35 -19.37
C THR A 102 -12.10 18.69 -17.88
N ALA A 103 -11.27 19.71 -17.60
CA ALA A 103 -11.36 20.56 -16.42
C ALA A 103 -12.61 21.45 -16.47
N ALA A 104 -13.36 21.47 -15.35
CA ALA A 104 -14.33 22.50 -14.94
C ALA A 104 -14.49 22.41 -13.39
N PRO A 105 -14.99 23.46 -12.71
CA PRO A 105 -14.38 24.03 -11.51
C PRO A 105 -14.67 23.30 -10.20
N VAL A 106 -13.69 23.45 -9.30
CA VAL A 106 -13.69 23.13 -7.87
C VAL A 106 -14.96 23.65 -7.20
N THR A 107 -15.85 22.73 -6.84
CA THR A 107 -16.89 22.95 -5.82
C THR A 107 -16.80 21.84 -4.78
N GLY A 108 -15.90 22.04 -3.82
CA GLY A 108 -16.27 22.06 -2.40
C GLY A 108 -16.66 20.79 -1.66
N GLU A 109 -16.86 19.64 -2.28
CA GLU A 109 -17.06 18.38 -1.56
C GLU A 109 -16.24 17.31 -2.29
N PRO A 110 -15.21 16.69 -1.66
CA PRO A 110 -14.50 15.60 -2.33
C PRO A 110 -15.56 14.54 -2.65
N ASP A 111 -15.58 14.04 -3.89
CA ASP A 111 -16.52 12.99 -4.30
C ASP A 111 -16.30 11.78 -3.39
N ILE A 112 -17.05 11.73 -2.28
CA ILE A 112 -16.86 10.76 -1.19
C ILE A 112 -17.01 9.36 -1.78
N MET A 113 -17.83 9.22 -2.81
CA MET A 113 -18.11 7.98 -3.51
C MET A 113 -16.94 7.50 -4.40
N ALA A 114 -15.96 8.36 -4.71
CA ALA A 114 -14.72 8.00 -5.41
C ALA A 114 -13.57 7.65 -4.46
N GLN A 115 -13.79 7.74 -3.14
CA GLN A 115 -12.77 7.42 -2.13
C GLN A 115 -12.64 5.91 -1.88
N HIS A 116 -11.67 5.54 -1.05
CA HIS A 116 -11.46 4.16 -0.65
C HIS A 116 -12.70 3.58 0.06
N PRO A 117 -13.12 2.32 -0.23
CA PRO A 117 -14.35 1.71 0.31
C PRO A 117 -14.50 1.81 1.85
N ALA A 118 -13.41 1.72 2.59
CA ALA A 118 -13.43 1.82 4.05
C ALA A 118 -13.81 3.24 4.55
N LEU A 119 -13.39 4.30 3.85
CA LEU A 119 -13.74 5.68 4.20
C LEU A 119 -15.20 5.94 3.89
N ILE A 120 -15.67 5.44 2.74
CA ILE A 120 -17.09 5.46 2.38
C ILE A 120 -17.91 4.79 3.48
N ALA A 121 -17.53 3.57 3.89
CA ALA A 121 -18.23 2.84 4.95
C ALA A 121 -18.29 3.62 6.27
N LYS A 122 -17.19 4.26 6.67
CA LYS A 122 -17.16 5.14 7.85
C LYS A 122 -18.21 6.25 7.75
N HIS A 123 -18.26 6.96 6.63
CA HIS A 123 -19.25 8.03 6.41
C HIS A 123 -20.70 7.51 6.33
N LEU A 124 -20.90 6.28 5.85
CA LEU A 124 -22.23 5.69 5.78
C LEU A 124 -22.81 5.34 7.14
N ILE A 125 -21.98 4.96 8.12
CA ILE A 125 -22.46 4.56 9.45
C ILE A 125 -23.11 5.72 10.20
N ASP A 126 -22.59 6.93 10.00
CA ASP A 126 -23.11 8.15 10.63
C ASP A 126 -24.47 8.57 10.03
N LEU A 127 -24.87 8.01 8.89
CA LEU A 127 -26.12 8.32 8.19
C LEU A 127 -27.26 7.37 8.57
N PRO A 128 -28.53 7.80 8.51
CA PRO A 128 -29.69 6.94 8.72
C PRO A 128 -29.81 5.86 7.64
N THR A 129 -30.38 4.71 8.00
CA THR A 129 -30.43 3.48 7.16
C THR A 129 -31.01 3.70 5.76
N ALA A 130 -31.98 4.62 5.59
CA ALA A 130 -32.54 4.95 4.29
C ALA A 130 -31.49 5.58 3.34
N LEU A 131 -30.69 6.53 3.85
CA LEU A 131 -29.63 7.19 3.09
C LEU A 131 -28.44 6.27 2.83
N GLN A 132 -28.17 5.31 3.73
CA GLN A 132 -27.16 4.27 3.52
C GLN A 132 -27.47 3.43 2.27
N LEU A 133 -28.72 2.99 2.13
CA LEU A 133 -29.14 2.17 0.98
C LEU A 133 -29.10 2.96 -0.32
N ASP A 134 -29.48 4.23 -0.31
CA ASP A 134 -29.41 5.08 -1.50
C ASP A 134 -27.96 5.38 -1.90
N ALA A 135 -27.04 5.56 -0.95
CA ALA A 135 -25.62 5.68 -1.25
C ALA A 135 -25.02 4.36 -1.78
N LEU A 136 -25.40 3.22 -1.20
CA LEU A 136 -25.00 1.90 -1.71
C LEU A 136 -25.57 1.59 -3.09
N ARG A 137 -26.72 2.17 -3.49
CA ARG A 137 -27.27 2.07 -4.85
C ARG A 137 -26.52 2.94 -5.86
N LYS A 138 -25.98 4.08 -5.41
CA LYS A 138 -25.12 4.96 -6.22
C LYS A 138 -23.76 4.29 -6.49
N LEU A 139 -23.24 3.56 -5.51
CA LEU A 139 -22.06 2.70 -5.67
C LEU A 139 -22.45 1.45 -6.46
N ARG A 140 -21.81 1.17 -7.60
CA ARG A 140 -22.12 -0.01 -8.42
C ARG A 140 -21.03 -1.07 -8.36
N GLY A 141 -21.44 -2.33 -8.37
CA GLY A 141 -20.54 -3.47 -8.58
C GLY A 141 -19.79 -3.91 -7.33
N GLN A 142 -18.48 -4.16 -7.47
CA GLN A 142 -17.64 -4.74 -6.41
C GLN A 142 -17.43 -3.78 -5.23
N THR A 143 -17.35 -2.47 -5.48
CA THR A 143 -17.17 -1.46 -4.44
C THR A 143 -18.35 -1.41 -3.47
N ALA A 144 -19.59 -1.49 -3.96
CA ALA A 144 -20.77 -1.55 -3.11
C ALA A 144 -20.77 -2.76 -2.16
N ARG A 145 -20.31 -3.92 -2.64
CA ARG A 145 -20.18 -5.14 -1.81
C ARG A 145 -19.12 -4.97 -0.72
N GLN A 146 -17.99 -4.37 -1.06
CA GLN A 146 -16.91 -4.09 -0.11
C GLN A 146 -17.37 -3.07 0.95
N VAL A 147 -18.03 -1.99 0.55
CA VAL A 147 -18.57 -0.99 1.47
C VAL A 147 -19.61 -1.63 2.39
N ALA A 148 -20.53 -2.45 1.87
CA ALA A 148 -21.52 -3.15 2.70
C ALA A 148 -20.87 -4.10 3.72
N ALA A 149 -19.78 -4.80 3.33
CA ALA A 149 -19.02 -5.65 4.25
C ALA A 149 -18.38 -4.83 5.38
N TYR A 150 -17.71 -3.72 5.05
CA TYR A 150 -17.13 -2.82 6.06
C TYR A 150 -18.18 -2.19 6.98
N VAL A 151 -19.33 -1.78 6.44
CA VAL A 151 -20.44 -1.27 7.26
C VAL A 151 -20.97 -2.34 8.22
N ALA A 152 -21.03 -3.60 7.79
CA ALA A 152 -21.43 -4.71 8.65
C ALA A 152 -20.40 -5.03 9.73
N GLU A 153 -19.11 -4.88 9.46
CA GLU A 153 -18.04 -5.05 10.45
C GLU A 153 -18.02 -3.94 11.50
N LEU A 154 -18.26 -2.68 11.09
CA LEU A 154 -18.22 -1.54 11.99
C LEU A 154 -19.50 -1.38 12.85
N LYS A 155 -20.58 -2.10 12.52
CA LYS A 155 -21.81 -2.19 13.33
C LYS A 155 -21.80 -3.36 14.34
N LYS A 156 -20.79 -4.22 14.29
CA LYS A 156 -20.55 -5.26 15.30
C LYS A 156 -19.87 -4.66 16.52
#